data_AF-T1G634-F1
#
_entry.id   AF-T1G634-F1
#
_cell.length_a   1.000
_cell.length_b   1.000
_cell.length_c   1.000
_cell.angle_alpha   90.00
_cell.angle_beta   90.00
_cell.angle_gamma   90.00
#
_symmetry.space_group_name_H-M   'P 1'
#
loop_
_entity.id
_entity.type
_entity.pdbx_description
1 polymer ?
#
loop_
_entity_poly.entity_id
_entity_poly.type
_entity_poly.pdbx_seq_one_letter_code
_entity_poly.pdbx_strand_id
1 'polypeptide(L)'
;WMLTIGDGLHNFTDGLAIGASFSVSISAGLSTSIAVLCHELPHEFGDAALMLSAGWSFKMVLLLQFLSQATAFFGLYIGIALSNNFAEAQLWIFCIAAGMFLYIGLSDAMPEVLGLVSHYRSVKIAVLANVGIAIGFTIMLLLSLFEGEIKIN
;
A
#
# COMPACT_ATOMS: atom_id res chain seq x y z
N TRP A 1 14.37 6.76 7.47
CA TRP A 1 13.45 7.58 8.28
C TRP A 1 12.28 8.09 7.46
N MET A 2 12.48 8.85 6.37
CA MET A 2 11.36 9.26 5.50
C MET A 2 10.56 8.06 4.97
N LEU A 3 11.26 7.04 4.44
CA LEU A 3 10.67 5.76 4.00
C LEU A 3 9.77 5.15 5.08
N THR A 4 10.29 4.91 6.28
CA THR A 4 9.52 4.35 7.41
C THR A 4 8.32 5.20 7.86
N ILE A 5 8.42 6.53 7.79
CA ILE A 5 7.31 7.41 8.18
C ILE A 5 6.23 7.42 7.09
N GLY A 6 6.63 7.46 5.82
CA GLY A 6 5.73 7.35 4.68
C GLY A 6 4.99 6.01 4.69
N ASP A 7 5.72 4.94 4.91
CA ASP A 7 5.20 3.58 5.05
C ASP A 7 4.22 3.46 6.24
N GLY A 8 4.51 4.09 7.38
CA GLY A 8 3.57 4.12 8.51
C GLY A 8 2.28 4.90 8.21
N LEU A 9 2.35 5.95 7.39
CA LEU A 9 1.15 6.68 6.94
C LEU A 9 0.37 5.88 5.89
N HIS A 10 1.05 5.15 5.02
CA HIS A 10 0.47 4.23 4.04
C HIS A 10 -0.36 3.14 4.72
N ASN A 11 0.29 2.40 5.62
CA ASN A 11 -0.30 1.33 6.40
C ASN A 11 -1.51 1.83 7.21
N PHE A 12 -1.42 3.02 7.80
CA PHE A 12 -2.56 3.66 8.46
C PHE A 12 -3.74 3.89 7.51
N THR A 13 -3.49 4.41 6.29
CA THR A 13 -4.55 4.63 5.31
C THR A 13 -5.16 3.35 4.76
N ASP A 14 -4.38 2.29 4.60
CA ASP A 14 -4.90 0.97 4.25
C ASP A 14 -5.78 0.41 5.35
N GLY A 15 -5.36 0.58 6.61
CA GLY A 15 -6.17 0.29 7.78
C GLY A 15 -7.52 1.00 7.72
N LEU A 16 -7.53 2.31 7.44
CA LEU A 16 -8.78 3.08 7.30
C LEU A 16 -9.69 2.51 6.21
N ALA A 17 -9.13 2.17 5.04
CA ALA A 17 -9.88 1.61 3.91
C ALA A 17 -10.46 0.22 4.24
N ILE A 18 -9.69 -0.65 4.90
CA ILE A 18 -10.16 -1.95 5.39
C ILE A 18 -11.30 -1.74 6.40
N GLY A 19 -11.13 -0.82 7.34
CA GLY A 19 -12.15 -0.53 8.36
C GLY A 19 -13.45 0.01 7.79
N ALA A 20 -13.36 0.92 6.82
CA ALA A 20 -14.51 1.40 6.06
C ALA A 20 -15.20 0.27 5.30
N SER A 21 -14.45 -0.64 4.69
CA SER A 21 -15.00 -1.76 3.92
C SER A 21 -15.71 -2.80 4.81
N PHE A 22 -15.18 -3.09 6.01
CA PHE A 22 -15.86 -3.94 7.00
C PHE A 22 -17.16 -3.34 7.53
N SER A 23 -17.30 -2.01 7.55
CA SER A 23 -18.57 -1.37 7.92
C SER A 23 -19.67 -1.56 6.87
N VAL A 24 -19.30 -1.84 5.61
CA VAL A 24 -20.25 -2.17 4.53
C VAL A 24 -20.69 -3.63 4.63
N SER A 25 -19.73 -4.56 4.65
CA SER A 25 -19.99 -5.99 4.83
C SER A 25 -18.71 -6.75 5.16
N ILE A 26 -18.87 -7.96 5.72
CA ILE A 26 -17.75 -8.88 5.95
C ILE A 26 -17.04 -9.24 4.63
N SER A 27 -17.82 -9.48 3.56
CA SER A 27 -17.26 -9.82 2.25
C SER A 27 -16.40 -8.70 1.68
N ALA A 28 -16.88 -7.46 1.76
CA ALA A 28 -16.13 -6.28 1.32
C ALA A 28 -14.86 -6.08 2.16
N GLY A 29 -14.96 -6.13 3.50
CA GLY A 29 -13.80 -5.99 4.37
C GLY A 29 -12.73 -7.05 4.12
N LEU A 30 -13.13 -8.31 3.89
CA LEU A 30 -12.20 -9.39 3.58
C LEU A 30 -11.57 -9.23 2.19
N SER A 31 -12.35 -8.83 1.18
CA SER A 31 -11.83 -8.49 -0.15
C SER A 31 -10.75 -7.41 -0.07
N THR A 32 -11.06 -6.28 0.58
CA THR A 32 -10.11 -5.16 0.73
C THR A 32 -8.88 -5.57 1.53
N SER A 33 -9.03 -6.38 2.58
CA SER A 33 -7.90 -6.92 3.35
C SER A 33 -6.96 -7.77 2.49
N ILE A 34 -7.53 -8.62 1.61
CA ILE A 34 -6.75 -9.45 0.68
C ILE A 34 -6.06 -8.56 -0.35
N ALA A 35 -6.76 -7.57 -0.90
CA ALA A 35 -6.19 -6.63 -1.86
C ALA A 35 -5.00 -5.85 -1.28
N VAL A 36 -5.13 -5.37 -0.03
CA VAL A 36 -4.03 -4.73 0.72
C VAL A 36 -2.87 -5.70 0.92
N LEU A 37 -3.12 -6.88 1.45
CA LEU A 37 -2.08 -7.90 1.64
C LEU A 37 -1.30 -8.20 0.35
N CYS A 38 -2.00 -8.25 -0.78
CA CYS A 38 -1.40 -8.55 -2.08
C CYS A 38 -0.42 -7.48 -2.58
N HIS A 39 -0.65 -6.19 -2.29
CA HIS A 39 0.29 -5.13 -2.68
C HIS A 39 1.29 -4.78 -1.59
N GLU A 40 0.95 -5.02 -0.33
CA GLU A 40 1.79 -4.68 0.80
C GLU A 40 2.96 -5.66 0.99
N LEU A 41 2.72 -6.95 0.72
CA LEU A 41 3.80 -7.95 0.74
C LEU A 41 4.97 -7.57 -0.21
N PRO A 42 4.74 -7.28 -1.51
CA PRO A 42 5.79 -6.79 -2.39
C PRO A 42 6.41 -5.46 -1.95
N HIS A 43 5.59 -4.53 -1.46
CA HIS A 43 6.02 -3.20 -1.02
C HIS A 43 7.04 -3.30 0.12
N GLU A 44 6.68 -4.02 1.19
CA GLU A 44 7.52 -4.28 2.36
C GLU A 44 8.80 -5.06 2.02
N PHE A 45 8.75 -5.99 1.07
CA PHE A 45 9.98 -6.65 0.60
C PHE A 45 10.92 -5.68 -0.11
N GLY A 46 10.37 -4.72 -0.87
CA GLY A 46 11.13 -3.64 -1.50
C GLY A 46 11.80 -2.75 -0.46
N ASP A 47 11.03 -2.26 0.51
CA ASP A 47 11.48 -1.40 1.60
C ASP A 47 12.57 -2.08 2.44
N ALA A 48 12.38 -3.36 2.79
CA ALA A 48 13.38 -4.15 3.47
C ALA A 48 14.71 -4.21 2.69
N ALA A 49 14.64 -4.47 1.38
CA ALA A 49 15.81 -4.55 0.53
C ALA A 49 16.55 -3.20 0.45
N LEU A 50 15.81 -2.10 0.35
CA LEU A 50 16.36 -0.75 0.33
C LEU A 50 17.04 -0.38 1.64
N MET A 51 16.38 -0.61 2.78
CA MET A 51 16.94 -0.32 4.10
C MET A 51 18.19 -1.15 4.38
N LEU A 52 18.20 -2.44 4.02
CA LEU A 52 19.38 -3.30 4.13
C LEU A 52 20.52 -2.80 3.23
N SER A 53 20.22 -2.39 2.00
CA SER A 53 21.23 -1.82 1.08
C SER A 53 21.81 -0.49 1.59
N ALA A 54 21.02 0.29 2.34
CA ALA A 54 21.44 1.52 3.00
C ALA A 54 22.24 1.28 4.30
N GLY A 55 22.55 0.02 4.65
CA GLY A 55 23.41 -0.33 5.79
C GLY A 55 22.68 -0.52 7.12
N TRP A 56 21.35 -0.62 7.12
CA TRP A 56 20.59 -0.88 8.34
C TRP A 56 20.75 -2.35 8.77
N SER A 57 20.74 -2.59 10.09
CA SER A 57 20.77 -3.98 10.60
C SER A 57 19.42 -4.68 10.37
N PHE A 58 19.45 -5.97 10.04
CA PHE A 58 18.24 -6.77 9.79
C PHE A 58 17.20 -6.69 10.92
N LYS A 59 17.65 -6.71 12.18
CA LYS A 59 16.76 -6.59 13.35
C LYS A 59 16.03 -5.24 13.39
N MET A 60 16.73 -4.16 13.02
CA MET A 60 16.15 -2.82 12.99
C MET A 60 15.12 -2.69 11.86
N VAL A 61 15.44 -3.24 10.67
CA VAL A 61 14.51 -3.27 9.53
C VAL A 61 13.21 -3.98 9.91
N LEU A 62 13.31 -5.19 10.48
CA LEU A 62 12.13 -5.94 10.93
C LEU A 62 11.31 -5.18 11.98
N LEU A 63 11.97 -4.55 12.96
CA LEU A 63 11.28 -3.80 14.00
C LEU A 63 10.53 -2.59 13.41
N LEU A 64 11.16 -1.85 12.50
CA LEU A 64 10.55 -0.67 11.90
C LEU A 64 9.38 -1.02 10.99
N GLN A 65 9.50 -2.04 10.16
CA GLN A 65 8.39 -2.52 9.33
C GLN A 65 7.23 -3.03 10.19
N PHE A 66 7.52 -3.77 11.27
CA PHE A 66 6.47 -4.19 12.20
C PHE A 66 5.75 -3.00 12.85
N LEU A 67 6.49 -1.98 13.30
CA LEU A 67 5.89 -0.78 13.89
C LEU A 67 5.09 0.02 12.88
N SER A 68 5.56 0.07 11.63
CA SER A 68 4.85 0.67 10.50
C SER A 68 3.52 -0.05 10.25
N GLN A 69 3.55 -1.38 10.13
CA GLN A 69 2.36 -2.20 9.95
C GLN A 69 1.37 -2.15 11.11
N ALA A 70 1.86 -1.94 12.33
CA ALA A 70 1.00 -1.76 13.49
C ALA A 70 0.06 -0.55 13.36
N THR A 71 0.43 0.46 12.57
CA THR A 71 -0.41 1.64 12.29
C THR A 71 -1.71 1.28 11.55
N ALA A 72 -1.71 0.22 10.74
CA ALA A 72 -2.89 -0.26 10.03
C ALA A 72 -4.01 -0.68 10.98
N PHE A 73 -3.68 -1.25 12.15
CA PHE A 73 -4.69 -1.56 13.16
C PHE A 73 -5.36 -0.30 13.72
N PHE A 74 -4.60 0.78 13.93
CA PHE A 74 -5.19 2.05 14.36
C PHE A 74 -6.10 2.62 13.27
N GLY A 75 -5.67 2.57 12.00
CA GLY A 75 -6.49 2.91 10.85
C GLY A 75 -7.78 2.11 10.80
N LEU A 76 -7.71 0.79 10.97
CA LEU A 76 -8.86 -0.12 10.99
C LEU A 76 -9.92 0.31 12.01
N TYR A 77 -9.53 0.48 13.26
CA TYR A 77 -10.47 0.84 14.32
C TYR A 77 -11.09 2.21 14.10
N ILE A 78 -10.30 3.18 13.65
CA ILE A 78 -10.81 4.52 13.30
C ILE A 78 -11.75 4.46 12.10
N GLY A 79 -11.41 3.68 11.07
CA GLY A 79 -12.21 3.52 9.86
C GLY A 79 -13.57 2.92 10.15
N ILE A 80 -13.64 1.89 11.00
CA ILE A 80 -14.89 1.30 11.48
C ILE A 80 -15.69 2.34 12.29
N ALA A 81 -15.04 3.01 13.24
CA ALA A 81 -15.71 3.97 14.12
C ALA A 81 -16.30 5.15 13.34
N LEU A 82 -15.57 5.71 12.38
CA LEU A 82 -16.05 6.83 11.56
C LEU A 82 -17.17 6.40 10.62
N SER A 83 -16.99 5.26 9.94
CA SER A 83 -17.95 4.80 8.92
C SER A 83 -19.30 4.37 9.51
N ASN A 84 -19.32 3.88 10.77
CA ASN A 84 -20.57 3.56 11.47
C ASN A 84 -21.34 4.79 11.96
N ASN A 85 -20.63 5.89 12.25
CA ASN A 85 -21.23 7.10 12.83
C ASN A 85 -21.58 8.16 11.77
N PHE A 86 -20.92 8.15 10.62
CA PHE A 86 -21.09 9.15 9.56
C PHE A 86 -21.22 8.48 8.20
N ALA A 87 -22.38 8.64 7.56
CA ALA A 87 -22.67 8.01 6.26
C ALA A 87 -21.66 8.42 5.15
N GLU A 88 -21.12 9.65 5.22
CA GLU A 88 -20.17 10.16 4.23
C GLU A 88 -18.70 9.80 4.55
N ALA A 89 -18.38 9.32 5.75
CA ALA A 89 -16.99 9.08 6.15
C ALA A 89 -16.31 8.04 5.27
N GLN A 90 -17.05 7.05 4.76
CA GLN A 90 -16.53 6.03 3.84
C GLN A 90 -15.94 6.67 2.58
N LEU A 91 -16.69 7.58 1.94
CA LEU A 91 -16.25 8.26 0.72
C LEU A 91 -14.99 9.08 0.98
N TRP A 92 -14.97 9.84 2.09
CA TRP A 92 -13.81 10.65 2.46
C TRP A 92 -12.58 9.81 2.77
N ILE A 93 -12.75 8.68 3.47
CA ILE A 93 -11.67 7.72 3.74
C ILE A 93 -11.07 7.20 2.43
N PHE A 94 -11.91 6.76 1.48
CA PHE A 94 -11.42 6.28 0.20
C PHE A 94 -10.76 7.38 -0.64
N CYS A 95 -11.26 8.61 -0.61
CA CYS A 95 -10.61 9.75 -1.26
C CYS A 95 -9.22 10.03 -0.68
N ILE A 96 -9.08 9.98 0.65
CA ILE A 96 -7.80 10.16 1.33
C ILE A 96 -6.84 9.02 0.98
N ALA A 97 -7.30 7.77 1.05
CA ALA A 97 -6.49 6.61 0.69
C ALA A 97 -6.00 6.70 -0.76
N ALA A 98 -6.91 6.96 -1.72
CA ALA A 98 -6.55 7.14 -3.12
C ALA A 98 -5.55 8.29 -3.34
N GLY A 99 -5.73 9.42 -2.64
CA GLY A 99 -4.81 10.55 -2.68
C GLY A 99 -3.42 10.21 -2.15
N MET A 100 -3.34 9.43 -1.07
CA MET A 100 -2.08 8.96 -0.50
C MET A 100 -1.37 7.96 -1.41
N PHE A 101 -2.08 7.02 -2.04
CA PHE A 101 -1.51 6.12 -3.05
C PHE A 101 -0.88 6.90 -4.22
N LEU A 102 -1.58 7.92 -4.72
CA LEU A 102 -1.04 8.79 -5.77
C LEU A 102 0.19 9.54 -5.28
N TYR A 103 0.13 10.12 -4.08
CA TYR A 103 1.24 10.87 -3.50
C TYR A 103 2.49 10.00 -3.35
N ILE A 104 2.40 8.87 -2.63
CA ILE A 104 3.54 7.96 -2.40
C ILE A 104 4.07 7.41 -3.73
N GLY A 105 3.17 6.99 -4.63
CA GLY A 105 3.56 6.49 -5.95
C GLY A 105 4.38 7.52 -6.75
N LEU A 106 4.01 8.80 -6.68
CA LEU A 106 4.67 9.89 -7.40
C LEU A 106 5.90 10.47 -6.68
N SER A 107 5.88 10.56 -5.35
CA SER A 107 6.92 11.22 -4.55
C SER A 107 8.06 10.28 -4.17
N ASP A 108 7.76 8.98 -4.02
CA ASP A 108 8.71 8.02 -3.45
C ASP A 108 9.08 6.96 -4.50
N ALA A 109 8.09 6.19 -5.00
CA ALA A 109 8.35 5.08 -5.91
C ALA A 109 8.87 5.53 -7.30
N MET A 110 8.25 6.54 -7.91
CA MET A 110 8.65 7.03 -9.24
C MET A 110 10.08 7.59 -9.28
N PRO A 111 10.52 8.46 -8.35
CA PRO A 111 11.89 8.95 -8.30
C PRO A 111 12.92 7.85 -8.15
N GLU A 112 12.62 6.78 -7.42
CA GLU A 112 13.52 5.65 -7.24
C GLU A 112 13.71 4.85 -8.54
N VAL A 113 12.62 4.53 -9.23
CA VAL A 113 12.65 3.87 -10.55
C VAL A 113 13.43 4.72 -11.56
N LEU A 114 13.16 6.03 -11.60
CA LEU A 114 13.88 6.98 -12.47
C LEU A 114 15.36 7.10 -12.08
N GLY A 115 15.67 7.03 -10.78
CA GLY A 115 17.02 6.99 -10.25
C GLY A 115 17.80 5.80 -10.78
N LEU A 116 17.22 4.59 -10.77
CA LEU A 116 17.84 3.39 -11.34
C LEU A 116 18.06 3.52 -12.85
N VAL A 117 17.04 3.96 -13.59
CA VAL A 117 17.14 4.13 -15.05
C VAL A 117 18.24 5.14 -15.42
N SER A 118 18.30 6.27 -14.70
CA SER A 118 19.30 7.33 -14.94
C SER A 118 20.72 6.94 -14.52
N HIS A 119 20.87 6.17 -13.43
CA HIS A 119 22.16 5.71 -12.94
C HIS A 119 22.83 4.75 -13.92
N TYR A 120 22.11 3.71 -14.36
CA TYR A 120 22.66 2.71 -15.25
C TYR A 120 22.67 3.13 -16.73
N ARG A 121 21.90 4.15 -17.12
CA ARG A 121 21.73 4.64 -18.50
C ARG A 121 21.53 3.53 -19.53
N SER A 122 20.78 2.49 -19.15
CA SER A 122 20.59 1.29 -19.95
C SER A 122 19.15 1.18 -20.43
N VAL A 123 18.96 1.06 -21.75
CA VAL A 123 17.64 0.82 -22.35
C VAL A 123 17.00 -0.45 -21.79
N LYS A 124 17.80 -1.48 -21.47
CA LYS A 124 17.29 -2.72 -20.87
C LYS A 124 16.63 -2.47 -19.52
N ILE A 125 17.22 -1.60 -18.69
CA ILE A 125 16.69 -1.26 -17.37
C ILE A 125 15.44 -0.38 -17.51
N ALA A 126 15.43 0.55 -18.47
CA ALA A 126 14.24 1.33 -18.78
C ALA A 126 13.07 0.44 -19.24
N VAL A 127 13.32 -0.55 -20.10
CA VAL A 127 12.30 -1.51 -20.54
C VAL A 127 11.83 -2.35 -19.35
N LEU A 128 12.74 -2.88 -18.54
CA LEU A 128 12.39 -3.70 -17.38
C LEU A 128 11.54 -2.92 -16.37
N ALA A 129 11.87 -1.65 -16.11
CA ALA A 129 11.10 -0.77 -15.24
C ALA A 129 9.67 -0.56 -15.76
N ASN A 130 9.50 -0.25 -17.05
CA ASN A 130 8.18 -0.09 -17.66
C ASN A 130 7.36 -1.39 -17.64
N VAL A 131 8.00 -2.53 -17.88
CA VAL A 131 7.36 -3.85 -17.76
C VAL A 131 6.91 -4.11 -16.32
N GLY A 132 7.75 -3.80 -15.33
CA GLY A 132 7.39 -3.90 -13.92
C GLY A 132 6.17 -3.06 -13.55
N ILE A 133 6.15 -1.79 -13.96
CA ILE A 133 5.01 -0.87 -13.75
C ILE A 133 3.75 -1.42 -14.43
N ALA A 134 3.86 -1.88 -15.68
CA ALA A 134 2.72 -2.44 -16.41
C ALA A 134 2.16 -3.71 -15.77
N ILE A 135 3.03 -4.59 -15.25
CA ILE A 135 2.63 -5.79 -14.51
C ILE A 135 1.92 -5.40 -13.21
N GLY A 136 2.51 -4.49 -12.42
CA GLY A 136 1.89 -4.01 -11.17
C GLY A 136 0.51 -3.39 -11.41
N PHE A 137 0.39 -2.52 -12.42
CA PHE A 137 -0.89 -1.95 -12.84
C PHE A 137 -1.89 -3.03 -13.24
N THR A 138 -1.46 -4.03 -14.02
CA THR A 138 -2.34 -5.12 -14.46
C THR A 138 -2.83 -5.96 -13.28
N ILE A 139 -1.95 -6.28 -12.32
CA ILE A 139 -2.33 -7.02 -11.11
C ILE A 139 -3.37 -6.22 -10.30
N MET A 140 -3.12 -4.93 -10.05
CA MET A 140 -4.05 -4.08 -9.30
C MET A 140 -5.39 -3.91 -10.03
N LEU A 141 -5.37 -3.78 -11.36
CA LEU A 141 -6.57 -3.72 -12.17
C LEU A 141 -7.37 -5.02 -12.08
N LEU A 142 -6.72 -6.18 -12.15
CA LEU A 142 -7.38 -7.48 -12.01
C LEU A 142 -7.99 -7.63 -10.60
N LEU A 143 -7.25 -7.28 -9.55
CA LEU A 143 -7.78 -7.30 -8.18
C LEU A 143 -9.02 -6.42 -8.04
N SER A 144 -9.00 -5.21 -8.59
CA SER A 144 -10.14 -4.30 -8.56
C SER A 144 -11.34 -4.81 -9.37
N LEU A 145 -11.11 -5.44 -10.53
CA LEU A 145 -12.19 -5.99 -11.35
C LEU A 145 -12.86 -7.22 -10.71
N PHE A 146 -12.07 -8.06 -10.03
CA PHE A 146 -12.56 -9.31 -9.43
C PHE A 146 -12.94 -9.21 -7.95
N GLU A 147 -12.70 -8.06 -7.31
CA GLU A 147 -13.08 -7.79 -5.91
C GLU A 147 -14.57 -8.07 -5.64
N GLY A 148 -15.46 -7.73 -6.58
CA GLY A 148 -16.90 -7.99 -6.44
C GLY A 148 -17.31 -9.47 -6.52
N GLU A 149 -16.42 -10.35 -7.00
CA GLU A 149 -16.65 -11.80 -7.06
C GLU A 149 -16.19 -12.53 -5.79
N ILE A 150 -15.49 -11.86 -4.89
CA ILE A 150 -15.13 -12.38 -3.57
C ILE A 150 -16.38 -12.34 -2.68
N LYS A 151 -17.29 -13.29 -2.89
CA LYS A 151 -18.47 -13.51 -2.05
C LYS A 151 -18.21 -14.69 -1.13
N ILE A 152 -18.08 -14.41 0.16
CA ILE A 152 -18.11 -15.47 1.18
C ILE A 152 -19.56 -15.65 1.61
N ASN A 153 -20.10 -16.82 1.28
CA ASN A 153 -21.47 -17.25 1.57
C ASN A 153 -21.64 -17.64 3.04
#